data_AF-A0A401Q5V9-F1
#
_entry.id   AF-A0A401Q5V9-F1
#
_cell.length_a   1.000
_cell.length_b   1.000
_cell.length_c   1.000
_cell.angle_alpha   90.00
_cell.angle_beta   90.00
_cell.angle_gamma   90.00
#
_symmetry.space_group_name_H-M   'P 1'
#
loop_
_entity.id
_entity.type
_entity.pdbx_description
1 polymer ?
#
loop_
_entity_poly.entity_id
_entity_poly.type
_entity_poly.pdbx_seq_one_letter_code
_entity_poly.pdbx_strand_id
1 'polypeptide(L)'
;KQAPGPDNPIFLPTDSKNDWLLAKIWVRSADFQIHQTVTHLLNTHLMSEVFGIALYRQLPAVHPLFKANGTGGGGHVRMIQRAMTMLNYKTFCFPDSIQMRGVGSKEQLPYYYFRDDGVAVWEVVQ
;
A
#
# COMPACT_ATOMS: atom_id res chain seq x y z
N LYS A 1 -16.77 14.47 -2.39
CA LYS A 1 -16.87 13.83 -3.73
C LYS A 1 -16.34 14.84 -4.75
N GLN A 2 -15.59 14.39 -5.77
CA GLN A 2 -15.20 15.25 -6.88
C GLN A 2 -16.45 15.66 -7.69
N ALA A 3 -16.45 16.86 -8.29
CA ALA A 3 -17.61 17.43 -8.99
C ALA A 3 -17.29 17.67 -10.47
N PRO A 4 -18.02 17.06 -11.42
CA PRO A 4 -17.85 17.35 -12.84
C PRO A 4 -18.48 18.70 -13.22
N GLY A 5 -17.99 19.33 -14.27
CA GLY A 5 -18.55 20.58 -14.79
C GLY A 5 -17.77 21.15 -15.98
N PRO A 6 -18.22 22.27 -16.57
CA PRO A 6 -17.51 22.92 -17.68
C PRO A 6 -16.06 23.29 -17.34
N ASP A 7 -15.81 23.68 -16.09
CA ASP A 7 -14.47 24.01 -15.57
C ASP A 7 -13.69 22.78 -15.06
N ASN A 8 -14.28 21.58 -15.17
CA ASN A 8 -13.65 20.29 -14.84
C ASN A 8 -13.99 19.25 -15.93
N PRO A 9 -13.47 19.44 -17.16
CA PRO A 9 -13.79 18.58 -18.29
C PRO A 9 -13.09 17.22 -18.20
N ILE A 10 -13.62 16.24 -18.95
CA ILE A 10 -12.95 14.96 -19.16
C ILE A 10 -11.99 15.13 -20.35
N PHE A 11 -10.69 15.18 -20.05
CA PHE A 11 -9.65 15.21 -21.08
C PHE A 11 -9.49 13.83 -21.73
N LEU A 12 -9.31 13.81 -23.05
CA LEU A 12 -9.16 12.61 -23.87
C LEU A 12 -7.82 12.59 -24.63
N PRO A 13 -7.33 11.40 -25.02
CA PRO A 13 -6.12 11.30 -25.84
C PRO A 13 -6.18 12.01 -27.21
N THR A 14 -7.38 12.32 -27.68
CA THR A 14 -7.66 13.00 -28.95
C THR A 14 -7.65 14.52 -28.85
N ASP A 15 -7.58 15.07 -27.62
CA ASP A 15 -7.51 16.52 -27.41
C ASP A 15 -6.15 17.08 -27.85
N SER A 16 -5.96 18.39 -27.68
CA SER A 16 -4.69 19.02 -28.02
C SER A 16 -3.53 18.35 -27.27
N LYS A 17 -2.37 18.29 -27.93
CA LYS A 17 -1.17 17.63 -27.38
C LYS A 17 -0.85 18.09 -25.95
N ASN A 18 -0.99 19.39 -25.68
CA ASN A 18 -0.64 19.98 -24.40
C ASN A 18 -1.72 19.74 -23.33
N ASP A 19 -3.00 19.76 -23.71
CA ASP A 19 -4.10 19.49 -22.77
C ASP A 19 -4.02 18.04 -22.28
N TRP A 20 -3.86 17.09 -23.20
CA TRP A 20 -3.70 15.69 -22.83
C TRP A 20 -2.41 15.41 -22.06
N LEU A 21 -1.31 16.10 -22.40
CA LEU A 21 -0.07 16.00 -21.64
C LEU A 21 -0.24 16.51 -20.21
N LEU A 22 -0.87 17.67 -20.03
CA LEU A 22 -1.11 18.26 -18.72
C LEU A 22 -2.03 17.38 -17.87
N ALA A 23 -3.11 16.84 -18.46
CA ALA A 23 -4.00 15.90 -17.78
C ALA A 23 -3.22 14.67 -17.24
N LYS A 24 -2.33 14.09 -18.04
CA LYS A 24 -1.47 12.99 -17.59
C LYS A 24 -0.51 13.42 -16.48
N ILE A 25 0.10 14.61 -16.56
CA ILE A 25 0.99 15.12 -15.50
C ILE A 25 0.26 15.22 -14.17
N TRP A 26 -0.97 15.74 -14.16
CA TRP A 26 -1.79 15.82 -12.95
C TRP A 26 -2.10 14.44 -12.36
N VAL A 27 -2.50 13.47 -13.19
CA VAL A 27 -2.72 12.09 -12.75
C VAL A 27 -1.44 11.48 -12.15
N ARG A 28 -0.28 11.67 -12.79
CA ARG A 28 1.02 11.17 -12.28
C ARG A 28 1.45 11.87 -10.99
N SER A 29 1.18 13.17 -10.84
CA SER A 29 1.46 13.91 -9.61
C SER A 29 0.61 13.40 -8.45
N ALA A 30 -0.69 13.16 -8.67
CA ALA A 30 -1.58 12.61 -7.66
C ALA A 30 -1.17 11.17 -7.26
N ASP A 31 -0.84 10.33 -8.24
CA ASP A 31 -0.33 8.97 -8.01
C ASP A 31 0.95 8.99 -7.16
N PHE A 32 1.88 9.90 -7.44
CA PHE A 32 3.11 10.04 -6.67
C PHE A 32 2.85 10.41 -5.21
N GLN A 33 1.95 11.35 -4.95
CA GLN A 33 1.59 11.76 -3.58
C GLN A 33 0.99 10.59 -2.80
N ILE A 34 0.06 9.86 -3.39
CA ILE A 34 -0.55 8.67 -2.77
C ILE A 34 0.50 7.58 -2.55
N HIS A 35 1.33 7.31 -3.56
CA HIS A 35 2.38 6.30 -3.47
C HIS A 35 3.34 6.58 -2.32
N GLN A 36 3.91 7.79 -2.23
CA GLN A 36 4.92 8.09 -1.22
C GLN A 36 4.33 8.10 0.19
N THR A 37 3.18 8.74 0.38
CA THR A 37 2.63 8.93 1.72
C THR A 37 1.88 7.70 2.22
N VAL A 38 1.06 7.07 1.36
CA VAL A 38 0.18 5.97 1.77
C VAL A 38 0.81 4.63 1.48
N THR A 39 1.13 4.34 0.21
CA THR A 39 1.60 3.00 -0.18
C THR A 39 2.98 2.67 0.40
N HIS A 40 3.88 3.65 0.41
CA HIS A 40 5.24 3.48 0.92
C HIS A 40 5.30 3.80 2.42
N LEU A 41 5.26 5.08 2.80
CA LEU A 41 5.50 5.46 4.19
C LEU A 41 4.54 4.80 5.18
N LEU A 42 3.23 4.95 4.98
CA LEU A 42 2.24 4.41 5.91
C LEU A 42 2.21 2.88 5.87
N ASN A 43 1.94 2.28 4.69
CA ASN A 43 1.65 0.86 4.59
C ASN A 43 2.88 -0.05 4.72
N THR A 44 4.11 0.44 4.58
CA THR A 44 5.31 -0.38 4.84
C THR A 44 6.03 0.03 6.11
N HIS A 45 6.55 1.26 6.18
CA HIS A 45 7.41 1.67 7.31
C HIS A 45 6.62 1.75 8.60
N LEU A 46 5.61 2.61 8.67
CA LEU A 46 4.89 2.87 9.91
C LEU A 46 4.14 1.63 10.41
N MET A 47 3.56 0.83 9.50
CA MET A 47 2.90 -0.41 9.87
C MET A 47 3.86 -1.50 10.35
N SER A 48 5.02 -1.66 9.71
CA SER A 48 6.02 -2.62 10.20
C SER A 48 6.58 -2.21 11.56
N GLU A 49 6.75 -0.90 11.79
CA GLU A 49 7.19 -0.35 13.08
C GLU A 49 6.26 -0.73 14.23
N VAL A 50 4.94 -0.74 14.00
CA VAL A 50 3.93 -1.14 14.99
C VAL A 50 4.17 -2.58 15.46
N PHE A 51 4.38 -3.52 14.52
CA PHE A 51 4.67 -4.91 14.85
C PHE A 51 6.02 -5.04 15.56
N GLY A 52 7.04 -4.30 15.10
CA GLY A 52 8.34 -4.24 15.76
C GLY A 52 8.23 -3.81 17.23
N ILE A 53 7.54 -2.71 17.52
CA ILE A 53 7.32 -2.24 18.90
C ILE A 53 6.57 -3.26 19.74
N ALA A 54 5.49 -3.84 19.22
CA ALA A 54 4.70 -4.82 19.95
C ALA A 54 5.56 -6.03 20.35
N LEU A 55 6.35 -6.54 19.40
CA LEU A 55 7.28 -7.64 19.62
C LEU A 55 8.32 -7.32 20.69
N TYR A 56 9.00 -6.16 20.60
CA TYR A 56 10.00 -5.76 21.60
C TYR A 56 9.42 -5.55 23.00
N ARG A 57 8.17 -5.10 23.11
CA ARG A 57 7.54 -4.81 24.40
C ARG A 57 6.92 -6.03 25.07
N GLN A 58 6.46 -7.00 24.30
CA GLN A 58 5.64 -8.11 24.81
C GLN A 58 6.34 -9.46 24.75
N LEU A 59 7.39 -9.61 23.94
CA LEU A 59 8.08 -10.88 23.77
C LEU A 59 9.52 -10.78 24.27
N PRO A 60 9.95 -11.64 25.21
CA PRO A 60 11.34 -11.66 25.67
C PRO A 60 12.27 -12.20 24.57
N ALA A 61 13.55 -11.85 24.62
CA ALA A 61 14.51 -12.21 23.56
C ALA A 61 14.69 -13.73 23.33
N VAL A 62 14.36 -14.54 24.33
CA VAL A 62 14.38 -16.01 24.22
C VAL A 62 13.19 -16.56 23.42
N HIS A 63 12.10 -15.79 23.31
CA HIS A 63 10.88 -16.22 22.64
C HIS A 63 11.14 -16.47 21.14
N PRO A 64 10.74 -17.62 20.57
CA PRO A 64 11.01 -17.95 19.16
C PRO A 64 10.55 -16.87 18.17
N LEU A 65 9.38 -16.27 18.40
CA LEU A 65 8.88 -15.18 17.56
C LEU A 65 9.74 -13.90 17.64
N PHE A 66 10.38 -13.62 18.77
CA PHE A 66 11.27 -12.46 18.89
C PHE A 66 12.53 -12.63 18.03
N LYS A 67 13.07 -13.86 17.97
CA LYS A 67 14.27 -14.19 17.19
C LYS A 67 14.06 -14.10 15.68
N ALA A 68 12.82 -14.08 15.21
CA ALA A 68 12.46 -13.98 13.80
C ALA A 68 12.34 -12.54 13.27
N ASN A 69 12.52 -11.50 14.12
CA ASN A 69 12.33 -10.10 13.69
C ASN A 69 13.62 -9.43 13.18
N GLY A 70 13.51 -8.71 12.05
CA GLY A 70 14.59 -7.96 11.39
C GLY A 70 14.49 -6.43 11.50
N THR A 71 13.62 -5.86 12.35
CA THR A 71 13.38 -4.40 12.41
C THR A 71 13.41 -3.87 13.85
N GLY A 72 14.41 -3.04 14.21
CA GLY A 72 14.57 -2.46 15.56
C GLY A 72 14.66 -0.93 15.55
N GLY A 73 14.03 -0.24 16.53
CA GLY A 73 14.13 1.23 16.65
C GLY A 73 13.23 2.06 17.59
N GLY A 74 12.50 1.51 18.59
CA GLY A 74 12.14 2.12 19.89
C GLY A 74 11.46 3.52 20.09
N GLY A 75 11.24 4.38 19.10
CA GLY A 75 10.98 5.82 19.35
C GLY A 75 9.53 6.30 19.65
N HIS A 76 8.47 5.56 19.33
CA HIS A 76 7.14 6.17 19.11
C HIS A 76 5.99 5.60 19.99
N VAL A 77 6.34 4.96 21.12
CA VAL A 77 5.46 4.14 22.00
C VAL A 77 4.19 4.83 22.52
N ARG A 78 4.06 6.16 22.48
CA ARG A 78 2.87 6.86 23.02
C ARG A 78 1.83 7.33 22.00
N MET A 79 2.09 7.23 20.69
CA MET A 79 1.13 7.67 19.66
C MET A 79 0.27 6.52 19.09
N ILE A 80 0.74 5.27 19.18
CA ILE A 80 0.07 4.08 18.61
C ILE A 80 -1.25 3.73 19.32
N GLN A 81 -1.39 4.02 20.62
CA GLN A 81 -2.58 3.65 21.39
C GLN A 81 -3.89 4.34 20.91
N ARG A 82 -3.81 5.32 19.99
CA ARG A 82 -4.96 6.04 19.43
C ARG A 82 -5.25 5.76 17.94
N ALA A 83 -4.42 5.02 17.20
CA ALA A 83 -4.53 4.92 15.73
C ALA A 83 -5.08 3.58 15.17
N MET A 84 -5.31 2.55 15.99
CA MET A 84 -5.45 1.14 15.55
C MET A 84 -6.86 0.55 15.39
N THR A 85 -7.95 1.31 15.43
CA THR A 85 -9.31 0.70 15.37
C THR A 85 -9.90 0.50 13.97
N MET A 86 -9.29 0.98 12.87
CA MET A 86 -9.92 0.95 11.53
C MET A 86 -9.00 0.59 10.34
N LEU A 87 -7.86 -0.09 10.58
CA LEU A 87 -7.09 -0.68 9.48
C LEU A 87 -7.58 -2.11 9.19
N ASN A 88 -8.00 -2.39 7.95
CA ASN A 88 -8.50 -3.71 7.58
C ASN A 88 -7.33 -4.66 7.30
N TYR A 89 -7.12 -5.64 8.18
CA TYR A 89 -6.07 -6.67 8.06
C TYR A 89 -5.98 -7.29 6.66
N LYS A 90 -7.13 -7.50 5.99
CA LYS A 90 -7.19 -8.10 4.64
C LYS A 90 -6.47 -7.28 3.57
N THR A 91 -6.23 -5.98 3.76
CA THR A 91 -5.46 -5.18 2.80
C THR A 91 -3.97 -5.48 2.84
N PHE A 92 -3.48 -6.12 3.92
CA PHE A 92 -2.08 -6.56 4.06
C PHE A 92 -1.89 -8.03 3.69
N CYS A 93 -2.98 -8.81 3.61
CA CYS A 93 -2.98 -10.14 3.02
C CYS A 93 -2.87 -10.01 1.49
N PHE A 94 -1.71 -10.33 0.92
CA PHE A 94 -1.44 -10.02 -0.48
C PHE A 94 -2.47 -10.63 -1.45
N PRO A 95 -2.80 -11.94 -1.38
CA PRO A 95 -3.81 -12.54 -2.27
C PRO A 95 -5.20 -11.91 -2.10
N ASP A 96 -5.64 -11.67 -0.86
CA ASP A 96 -6.93 -11.04 -0.57
C ASP A 96 -7.00 -9.62 -1.17
N SER A 97 -5.93 -8.84 -1.04
CA SER A 97 -5.85 -7.48 -1.58
C SER A 97 -5.94 -7.44 -3.12
N ILE A 98 -5.44 -8.48 -3.80
CA ILE A 98 -5.51 -8.63 -5.25
C ILE A 98 -6.95 -8.96 -5.67
N GLN A 99 -7.60 -9.89 -4.96
CA GLN A 99 -8.98 -10.28 -5.23
C GLN A 99 -9.97 -9.16 -4.93
N MET A 100 -9.79 -8.44 -3.82
CA MET A 100 -10.64 -7.30 -3.43
C MET A 100 -10.65 -6.18 -4.47
N ARG A 101 -9.57 -6.01 -5.23
CA ARG A 101 -9.47 -5.03 -6.32
C ARG A 101 -9.98 -5.57 -7.66
N GLY A 102 -10.34 -6.85 -7.75
CA GLY A 102 -10.81 -7.49 -8.98
C GLY A 102 -9.71 -7.70 -10.04
N VAL A 103 -8.44 -7.70 -9.65
CA VAL A 103 -7.28 -7.76 -10.56
C VAL A 103 -6.55 -9.12 -10.53
N GLY A 104 -7.25 -10.16 -10.07
CA GLY A 104 -6.69 -11.51 -9.89
C GLY A 104 -6.59 -12.35 -11.17
N SER A 105 -7.45 -12.13 -12.17
CA SER A 105 -7.45 -12.95 -13.40
C SER A 105 -6.22 -12.68 -14.27
N LYS A 106 -5.48 -13.74 -14.60
CA LYS A 106 -4.35 -13.68 -15.52
C LYS A 106 -4.80 -13.66 -16.98
N GLU A 107 -6.01 -14.13 -17.26
CA GLU A 107 -6.61 -14.13 -18.59
C GLU A 107 -7.06 -12.71 -18.98
N GLN A 108 -7.70 -12.00 -18.05
CA GLN A 108 -8.15 -10.62 -18.27
C GLN A 108 -7.01 -9.61 -18.15
N LEU A 109 -6.05 -9.86 -17.25
CA LEU A 109 -4.89 -8.99 -17.03
C LEU A 109 -3.59 -9.82 -17.06
N PRO A 110 -3.08 -10.13 -18.27
CA PRO A 110 -1.94 -11.04 -18.44
C PRO A 110 -0.60 -10.44 -18.03
N TYR A 111 -0.45 -9.12 -18.07
CA TYR A 111 0.84 -8.44 -17.85
C TYR A 111 0.88 -7.70 -16.50
N TYR A 112 0.55 -8.40 -15.40
CA TYR A 112 0.61 -7.85 -14.06
C TYR A 112 1.66 -8.55 -13.19
N TYR A 113 2.93 -8.30 -13.51
CA TYR A 113 4.07 -8.97 -12.86
C TYR A 113 4.12 -8.77 -11.35
N PHE A 114 3.79 -7.58 -10.84
CA PHE A 114 3.71 -7.33 -9.40
C PHE A 114 2.75 -8.29 -8.68
N ARG A 115 1.60 -8.62 -9.28
CA ARG A 115 0.69 -9.65 -8.76
C ARG A 115 1.36 -11.01 -8.77
N ASP A 116 1.90 -11.40 -9.92
CA ASP A 116 2.38 -12.75 -10.15
C ASP A 116 3.56 -13.09 -9.24
N ASP A 117 4.55 -12.19 -9.18
CA ASP A 117 5.73 -12.34 -8.32
C ASP A 117 5.36 -12.19 -6.85
N GLY A 118 4.47 -11.24 -6.52
CA GLY A 118 4.03 -11.02 -5.14
C GLY A 118 3.27 -12.21 -4.56
N VAL A 119 2.45 -12.92 -5.36
CA VAL A 119 1.81 -14.18 -4.94
C VAL A 119 2.85 -15.26 -4.69
N ALA A 120 3.82 -15.43 -5.59
CA ALA A 120 4.87 -16.43 -5.42
C ALA A 120 5.72 -16.18 -4.16
N VAL A 121 6.11 -14.92 -3.91
CA VAL A 121 6.83 -14.54 -2.68
C VAL A 121 5.96 -14.79 -1.44
N TRP A 122 4.68 -14.44 -1.49
CA TRP A 122 3.76 -14.66 -0.38
C TRP A 122 3.64 -16.13 0.00
N GLU A 123 3.51 -17.03 -0.99
CA GLU A 123 3.40 -18.48 -0.77
C GLU A 123 4.63 -19.09 -0.09
N VAL A 124 5.82 -18.52 -0.29
CA VAL A 124 7.06 -18.99 0.35
C VAL A 124 7.20 -18.51 1.80
N VAL A 125 6.55 -17.38 2.15
CA VAL A 125 6.65 -16.77 3.49
C VAL A 125 5.60 -17.31 4.47
N GLN A 126 4.47 -17.84 3.98
CA GLN A 126 3.43 -18.51 4.78
C GLN A 126 3.89 -19.87 5.29
#